data_AF-A0A436QQ52-F1
#
_entry.id   AF-A0A436QQ52-F1
#
_cell.length_a   1.000
_cell.length_b   1.000
_cell.length_c   1.000
_cell.angle_alpha   90.00
_cell.angle_beta   90.00
_cell.angle_gamma   90.00
#
_symmetry.space_group_name_H-M   'P 1'
#
loop_
_entity.id
_entity.type
_entity.pdbx_description
1 polymer ?
#
loop_
_entity_poly.entity_id
_entity_poly.type
_entity_poly.pdbx_seq_one_letter_code
_entity_poly.pdbx_strand_id
1 'polypeptide(L)'
;SPPDLEDIIRRGQDRLRRALPGGGGASPAVLGLIALALIVLWAFKAIYTVQPDEVAVELRFGQPKSELSQPGLHFHWWPIETVETAKISEQLVSIGGGASSGSGLMLSGDQNIVNVQFSVAYQVSDPKAYLFDVSDPDGMLAQVAESAMREVVGRRPAQDIFRDDRQGIATAVREIIQGTLDGYKTGLQVNAVSIEDA
;
A
#
# COMPACT_ATOMS: atom_id res chain seq x y z
N SER A 1 -33.03 -5.04 46.70
CA SER A 1 -31.95 -4.05 46.80
C SER A 1 -30.79 -4.57 45.98
N PRO A 2 -30.57 -4.02 44.77
CA PRO A 2 -29.58 -4.57 43.84
C PRO A 2 -28.17 -4.45 44.44
N PRO A 3 -27.27 -5.41 44.16
CA PRO A 3 -25.89 -5.34 44.62
C PRO A 3 -25.22 -4.09 44.03
N ASP A 4 -24.82 -3.17 44.90
CA ASP A 4 -24.21 -1.90 44.52
C ASP A 4 -22.87 -2.15 43.82
N LEU A 5 -22.76 -1.60 42.61
CA LEU A 5 -21.56 -1.61 41.77
C LEU A 5 -20.32 -1.11 42.55
N GLU A 6 -20.54 -0.23 43.52
CA GLU A 6 -19.55 0.33 44.44
C GLU A 6 -18.80 -0.75 45.26
N ASP A 7 -19.50 -1.79 45.72
CA ASP A 7 -18.91 -2.86 46.52
C ASP A 7 -18.09 -3.83 45.68
N ILE A 8 -18.41 -3.95 44.39
CA ILE A 8 -17.65 -4.77 43.43
C ILE A 8 -16.36 -4.03 43.05
N ILE A 9 -16.44 -2.71 42.85
CA ILE A 9 -15.30 -1.84 42.55
C ILE A 9 -14.33 -1.78 43.73
N ARG A 10 -14.81 -1.58 44.96
CA ARG A 10 -13.96 -1.59 46.16
C ARG A 10 -13.26 -2.92 46.39
N ARG A 11 -13.94 -4.05 46.20
CA ARG A 11 -13.32 -5.38 46.33
C ARG A 11 -12.24 -5.64 45.28
N GLY A 12 -12.40 -5.10 44.07
CA GLY A 12 -11.35 -5.11 43.05
C GLY A 12 -10.15 -4.26 43.45
N GLN A 13 -10.40 -3.05 43.95
CA GLN A 13 -9.37 -2.10 44.38
C GLN A 13 -8.58 -2.61 45.60
N ASP A 14 -9.23 -3.30 46.53
CA ASP A 14 -8.59 -3.88 47.72
C ASP A 14 -7.76 -5.14 47.39
N ARG A 15 -8.18 -5.94 46.40
CA ARG A 15 -7.34 -7.05 45.90
C ARG A 15 -6.12 -6.54 45.15
N LEU A 16 -6.27 -5.46 44.37
CA LEU A 16 -5.18 -4.79 43.68
C LEU A 16 -4.19 -4.15 44.68
N ARG A 17 -4.70 -3.45 45.70
CA ARG A 17 -3.89 -2.88 46.79
C ARG A 17 -3.21 -3.94 47.67
N ARG A 18 -3.80 -5.12 47.83
CA ARG A 18 -3.18 -6.23 48.59
C ARG A 18 -2.15 -6.98 47.76
N ALA A 19 -2.28 -7.00 46.44
CA ALA A 19 -1.28 -7.52 45.50
C ALA A 19 -0.12 -6.54 45.25
N LEU A 20 -0.30 -5.24 45.52
CA LEU A 20 0.72 -4.20 45.45
C LEU A 20 1.21 -3.86 46.86
N PRO A 21 2.35 -4.42 47.32
CA PRO A 21 2.84 -4.18 48.67
C PRO A 21 3.14 -2.69 48.87
N GLY A 22 2.54 -2.09 49.90
CA GLY A 22 2.77 -0.70 50.28
C GLY A 22 4.22 -0.47 50.66
N GLY A 23 4.94 0.25 49.80
CA GLY A 23 6.29 0.74 50.02
C GLY A 23 6.80 1.32 48.70
N GLY A 24 7.20 2.60 48.69
CA GLY A 24 7.62 3.36 47.51
C GLY A 24 8.94 2.91 46.87
N GLY A 25 9.17 1.60 46.77
CA GLY A 25 10.26 0.96 46.04
C GLY A 25 9.72 -0.32 45.43
N ALA A 26 9.84 -0.46 44.11
CA ALA A 26 9.31 -1.61 43.39
C ALA A 26 9.87 -2.91 44.00
N SER A 27 8.99 -3.74 44.59
CA SER A 27 9.40 -5.02 45.14
C SER A 27 9.97 -5.91 44.03
N PRO A 28 10.94 -6.80 44.31
CA PRO A 28 11.53 -7.67 43.28
C PRO A 28 10.48 -8.52 42.54
N ALA A 29 9.36 -8.83 43.20
CA ALA A 29 8.21 -9.48 42.58
C ALA A 29 7.45 -8.57 41.58
N VAL A 30 7.24 -7.29 41.91
CA VAL A 30 6.63 -6.32 41.00
C VAL A 30 7.57 -6.01 39.82
N LEU A 31 8.87 -5.88 40.07
CA LEU A 31 9.88 -5.73 39.01
C LEU A 31 9.92 -6.94 38.08
N GLY A 32 9.84 -8.16 38.63
CA GLY A 32 9.78 -9.39 37.84
C GLY A 32 8.52 -9.46 36.97
N LEU A 33 7.36 -9.05 37.51
CA LEU A 33 6.10 -8.96 36.74
C LEU A 33 6.17 -7.92 35.62
N ILE A 34 6.75 -6.74 35.89
CA ILE A 34 6.93 -5.68 34.88
C ILE A 34 7.88 -6.16 33.79
N ALA A 35 9.01 -6.77 34.15
CA ALA A 35 9.96 -7.32 33.18
C ALA A 35 9.32 -8.42 32.31
N LEU A 36 8.55 -9.33 32.91
CA LEU A 36 7.81 -10.35 32.17
C LEU A 36 6.80 -9.72 31.20
N ALA A 37 6.03 -8.72 31.66
CA ALA A 37 5.07 -8.02 30.81
C ALA A 37 5.75 -7.30 29.63
N LEU A 38 6.91 -6.68 29.86
CA LEU A 38 7.71 -6.04 28.80
C LEU A 38 8.26 -7.06 27.80
N ILE A 39 8.75 -8.22 28.24
CA ILE A 39 9.23 -9.30 27.37
C ILE A 39 8.09 -9.85 26.51
N VAL A 40 6.92 -10.08 27.11
CA VAL A 40 5.74 -10.56 26.39
C VAL A 40 5.30 -9.52 25.35
N LEU A 41 5.22 -8.23 25.73
CA LEU A 41 4.86 -7.16 24.81
C LEU A 41 5.88 -7.03 23.67
N TRP A 42 7.17 -7.16 23.97
CA TRP A 42 8.25 -7.17 22.99
C TRP A 42 8.12 -8.35 22.02
N ALA A 43 7.90 -9.57 22.52
CA ALA A 43 7.72 -10.76 21.69
C ALA A 43 6.48 -10.66 20.78
N PHE A 44 5.37 -10.13 21.29
CA PHE A 44 4.18 -9.86 20.48
C PHE A 44 4.43 -8.82 19.39
N LYS A 45 5.28 -7.82 19.64
CA LYS A 45 5.66 -6.82 18.64
C LYS A 45 6.70 -7.33 17.65
N ALA A 46 7.54 -8.29 18.04
CA ALA A 46 8.63 -8.81 17.21
C ALA A 46 8.19 -9.79 16.12
N ILE A 47 6.96 -10.31 16.22
CA ILE A 47 6.41 -11.28 15.27
C ILE A 47 5.48 -10.57 14.29
N TYR A 48 5.68 -10.80 12.99
CA TYR A 48 4.76 -10.36 11.94
C TYR A 48 4.56 -11.46 10.91
N THR A 49 3.45 -11.37 10.18
CA THR A 49 3.10 -12.33 9.13
C THR A 49 2.97 -11.59 7.81
N VAL A 50 3.58 -12.14 6.77
CA VAL A 50 3.49 -11.64 5.40
C VAL A 50 2.48 -12.50 4.64
N GLN A 51 1.50 -11.86 4.02
CA GLN A 51 0.49 -12.57 3.23
C GLN A 51 1.05 -13.05 1.89
N PRO A 52 0.46 -14.08 1.25
CA PRO A 52 0.94 -14.58 -0.04
C PRO A 52 0.90 -13.58 -1.20
N ASP A 53 0.05 -12.55 -1.09
CA ASP A 53 -0.11 -11.46 -2.06
C ASP A 53 0.77 -10.23 -1.77
N GLU A 54 1.58 -10.30 -0.71
CA GLU A 54 2.44 -9.22 -0.24
C GLU A 54 3.90 -9.70 -0.12
N VAL A 55 4.84 -8.78 -0.30
CA VAL A 55 6.25 -8.99 0.06
C VAL A 55 6.68 -7.89 1.01
N ALA A 56 7.34 -8.31 2.09
CA ALA A 56 7.92 -7.42 3.06
C ALA A 56 9.37 -7.10 2.71
N VAL A 57 9.73 -5.82 2.81
CA VAL A 57 11.11 -5.35 2.83
C VAL A 57 11.45 -4.97 4.26
N GLU A 58 12.34 -5.75 4.87
CA GLU A 58 12.90 -5.46 6.19
C GLU A 58 13.94 -4.34 6.10
N LEU A 59 13.76 -3.31 6.90
CA LEU A 59 14.71 -2.22 7.10
C LEU A 59 15.45 -2.46 8.40
N ARG A 60 16.77 -2.26 8.42
CA ARG A 60 17.58 -2.21 9.64
C ARG A 60 18.17 -0.81 9.76
N PHE A 61 17.83 -0.08 10.82
CA PHE A 61 18.24 1.33 10.99
C PHE A 61 17.93 2.21 9.76
N GLY A 62 16.83 1.95 9.06
CA GLY A 62 16.43 2.68 7.86
C GLY A 62 17.16 2.27 6.57
N GLN A 63 18.06 1.29 6.60
CA GLN A 63 18.64 0.71 5.39
C GLN A 63 17.91 -0.59 5.02
N PRO A 64 17.43 -0.74 3.76
CA PRO A 64 16.75 -1.95 3.33
C PRO A 64 17.73 -3.12 3.28
N LYS A 65 17.38 -4.24 3.94
CA LYS A 65 18.11 -5.49 3.80
C LYS A 65 17.97 -6.01 2.37
N SER A 66 18.96 -6.76 1.90
CA SER A 66 18.95 -7.38 0.57
C SER A 66 17.99 -8.55 0.46
N GLU A 67 17.49 -9.07 1.58
CA GLU A 67 16.60 -10.22 1.62
C GLU A 67 15.15 -9.76 1.66
N LEU A 68 14.37 -10.20 0.68
CA LEU A 68 12.92 -10.04 0.66
C LEU A 68 12.30 -11.11 1.57
N SER A 69 11.45 -10.69 2.52
CA SER A 69 10.77 -11.65 3.38
C SER A 69 9.65 -12.30 2.56
N GLN A 70 9.82 -13.58 2.25
CA GLN A 70 8.84 -14.39 1.52
C GLN A 70 7.54 -14.55 2.33
N PRO A 71 6.41 -14.99 1.74
CA PRO A 71 5.19 -15.22 2.50
C PRO A 71 5.39 -16.17 3.70
N GLY A 72 4.93 -15.78 4.88
CA GLY A 72 5.11 -16.58 6.09
C GLY A 72 5.23 -15.79 7.39
N LEU A 73 5.48 -16.52 8.48
CA LEU A 73 5.74 -15.95 9.80
C LEU A 73 7.20 -15.52 9.88
N HIS A 74 7.43 -14.24 10.14
CA HIS A 74 8.76 -13.65 10.27
C HIS A 74 8.95 -13.03 11.64
N PHE A 75 10.21 -12.94 12.05
CA PHE A 75 10.63 -12.35 13.29
C PHE A 75 11.58 -11.20 12.99
N HIS A 76 11.23 -10.00 13.45
CA HIS A 76 12.10 -8.83 13.35
C HIS A 76 12.58 -8.39 14.75
N TRP A 77 13.75 -7.79 14.82
CA TRP A 77 14.24 -7.20 16.05
C TRP A 77 13.69 -5.78 16.25
N TRP A 78 12.50 -5.67 16.85
CA TRP A 78 11.98 -4.37 17.28
C TRP A 78 12.84 -3.84 18.44
N PRO A 79 13.28 -2.55 18.47
CA PRO A 79 12.91 -1.42 17.61
C PRO A 79 13.94 -1.08 16.52
N ILE A 80 14.92 -1.96 16.27
CA ILE A 80 16.02 -1.71 15.33
C ILE A 80 15.58 -1.95 13.88
N GLU A 81 14.63 -2.85 13.71
CA GLU A 81 14.12 -3.29 12.42
C GLU A 81 12.67 -2.83 12.23
N THR A 82 12.37 -2.30 11.04
CA THR A 82 11.01 -1.92 10.60
C THR A 82 10.67 -2.69 9.34
N VAL A 83 9.39 -2.91 9.06
CA VAL A 83 8.94 -3.70 7.91
C VAL A 83 7.94 -2.87 7.12
N GLU A 84 8.21 -2.73 5.83
CA GLU A 84 7.30 -2.14 4.85
C GLU A 84 6.84 -3.25 3.91
N THR A 85 5.54 -3.32 3.62
CA THR A 85 4.96 -4.34 2.73
C THR A 85 4.49 -3.71 1.42
N ALA A 86 4.78 -4.37 0.30
CA ALA A 86 4.25 -4.03 -1.01
C ALA A 86 3.39 -5.19 -1.52
N LYS A 87 2.26 -4.86 -2.15
CA LYS A 87 1.37 -5.85 -2.78
C LYS A 87 1.92 -6.24 -4.14
N ILE A 88 2.08 -7.53 -4.38
CA ILE A 88 2.53 -8.06 -5.68
C ILE A 88 1.33 -8.52 -6.52
N SER A 89 0.14 -8.61 -5.93
CA SER A 89 -1.08 -8.90 -6.67
C SER A 89 -1.36 -7.86 -7.74
N GLU A 90 -2.03 -8.29 -8.81
CA GLU A 90 -2.47 -7.40 -9.87
C GLU A 90 -3.50 -6.40 -9.32
N GLN A 91 -3.25 -5.12 -9.54
CA GLN A 91 -4.11 -4.02 -9.13
C GLN A 91 -4.58 -3.24 -10.36
N LEU A 92 -5.79 -2.67 -10.23
CA LEU A 92 -6.42 -1.86 -11.26
C LEU A 92 -6.51 -0.41 -10.77
N VAL A 93 -5.99 0.52 -11.56
CA VAL A 93 -6.21 1.96 -11.38
C VAL A 93 -7.10 2.46 -12.51
N SER A 94 -8.29 2.92 -12.14
CA SER A 94 -9.27 3.48 -13.08
C SER A 94 -9.12 5.00 -13.18
N ILE A 95 -9.03 5.49 -14.41
CA ILE A 95 -8.80 6.89 -14.74
C ILE A 95 -9.96 7.38 -15.61
N GLY A 96 -10.45 8.59 -15.34
CA GLY A 96 -11.54 9.22 -16.10
C GLY A 96 -12.96 8.93 -15.61
N GLY A 97 -13.17 7.92 -14.74
CA GLY A 97 -14.49 7.52 -14.23
C GLY A 97 -14.87 7.98 -12.82
N GLY A 98 -13.98 8.73 -12.13
CA GLY A 98 -14.18 9.15 -10.73
C GLY A 98 -14.90 10.50 -10.55
N ALA A 99 -15.26 10.84 -9.31
CA ALA A 99 -15.90 12.11 -8.93
C ALA A 99 -15.10 13.39 -9.26
N SER A 100 -13.86 13.25 -9.73
CA SER A 100 -13.06 14.32 -10.32
C SER A 100 -13.55 14.63 -11.74
N SER A 101 -14.59 15.47 -11.82
CA SER A 101 -15.19 15.92 -13.08
C SER A 101 -14.16 16.65 -13.96
N GLY A 102 -13.50 15.93 -14.89
CA GLY A 102 -12.61 16.53 -15.88
C GLY A 102 -11.43 15.70 -16.38
N SER A 103 -11.04 14.62 -15.69
CA SER A 103 -9.81 13.86 -16.06
C SER A 103 -9.94 12.97 -17.31
N GLY A 104 -11.17 12.66 -17.75
CA GLY A 104 -11.40 11.85 -18.96
C GLY A 104 -11.53 12.64 -20.27
N LEU A 105 -11.62 13.98 -20.23
CA LEU A 105 -11.86 14.79 -21.42
C LEU A 105 -10.57 15.07 -22.19
N MET A 106 -10.51 14.58 -23.43
CA MET A 106 -9.34 14.67 -24.30
C MET A 106 -9.73 15.18 -25.69
N LEU A 107 -8.80 15.88 -26.35
CA LEU A 107 -8.98 16.36 -27.72
C LEU A 107 -8.30 15.36 -28.67
N SER A 108 -9.08 14.80 -29.59
CA SER A 108 -8.56 13.92 -30.64
C SER A 108 -7.91 14.71 -31.78
N GLY A 109 -7.17 14.00 -32.65
CA GLY A 109 -6.46 14.61 -33.78
C GLY A 109 -7.36 15.29 -34.82
N ASP A 110 -8.64 14.89 -34.89
CA ASP A 110 -9.69 15.49 -35.72
C ASP A 110 -10.52 16.57 -34.99
N GLN A 111 -9.97 17.10 -33.88
CA GLN A 111 -10.54 18.20 -33.09
C GLN A 111 -11.86 17.89 -32.38
N ASN A 112 -12.18 16.61 -32.15
CA ASN A 112 -13.32 16.21 -31.34
C ASN A 112 -12.94 16.10 -29.87
N ILE A 113 -13.86 16.48 -28.99
CA ILE A 113 -13.72 16.25 -27.55
C ILE A 113 -14.31 14.88 -27.23
N VAL A 114 -13.46 13.97 -26.76
CA VAL A 114 -13.84 12.61 -26.37
C VAL A 114 -13.69 12.46 -24.85
N ASN A 115 -14.61 11.70 -24.24
CA ASN A 115 -14.47 11.28 -22.85
C ASN A 115 -13.95 9.84 -22.84
N VAL A 116 -12.70 9.66 -22.43
CA VAL A 116 -12.03 8.36 -22.39
C VAL A 116 -11.90 7.93 -20.94
N GLN A 117 -12.58 6.84 -20.61
CA GLN A 117 -12.45 6.13 -19.34
C GLN A 117 -11.59 4.90 -19.60
N PHE A 118 -10.60 4.65 -18.76
CA PHE A 118 -9.73 3.50 -18.93
C PHE A 118 -9.14 3.06 -17.61
N SER A 119 -8.83 1.77 -17.53
CA SER A 119 -8.25 1.12 -16.37
C SER A 119 -6.89 0.53 -16.74
N VAL A 120 -5.90 0.75 -15.89
CA VAL A 120 -4.54 0.21 -16.05
C VAL A 120 -4.35 -0.92 -15.05
N ALA A 121 -4.07 -2.11 -15.55
CA ALA A 121 -3.70 -3.28 -14.75
C ALA A 121 -2.18 -3.30 -14.58
N TYR A 122 -1.71 -3.27 -13.33
CA TYR A 122 -0.31 -3.27 -12.98
C TYR A 122 -0.03 -4.18 -11.79
N GLN A 123 1.24 -4.52 -11.61
CA GLN A 123 1.74 -5.28 -10.47
C GLN A 123 3.11 -4.75 -10.05
N VAL A 124 3.47 -4.94 -8.79
CA VAL A 124 4.80 -4.59 -8.28
C VAL A 124 5.79 -5.69 -8.67
N SER A 125 6.76 -5.35 -9.53
CA SER A 125 7.82 -6.28 -9.96
C SER A 125 9.08 -6.16 -9.09
N ASP A 126 9.41 -4.95 -8.63
CA ASP A 126 10.49 -4.69 -7.67
C ASP A 126 9.93 -3.95 -6.44
N PRO A 127 9.64 -4.67 -5.33
CA PRO A 127 9.15 -4.08 -4.09
C PRO A 127 10.08 -3.04 -3.49
N LYS A 128 11.39 -3.17 -3.69
CA LYS A 128 12.37 -2.22 -3.13
C LYS A 128 12.29 -0.89 -3.87
N ALA A 129 12.28 -0.94 -5.19
CA ALA A 129 12.14 0.26 -6.01
C ALA A 129 10.78 0.94 -5.77
N TYR A 130 9.70 0.15 -5.68
CA TYR A 130 8.34 0.66 -5.38
C TYR A 130 8.25 1.39 -4.03
N LEU A 131 8.90 0.87 -2.99
CA LEU A 131 8.81 1.44 -1.63
C LEU A 131 9.77 2.60 -1.37
N PHE A 132 10.92 2.66 -2.06
CA PHE A 132 12.00 3.59 -1.70
C PHE A 132 12.44 4.55 -2.80
N ASP A 133 12.25 4.21 -4.08
CA ASP A 133 12.72 5.07 -5.18
C ASP A 133 11.67 6.13 -5.56
N VAL A 134 10.39 5.89 -5.27
CA VAL A 134 9.27 6.81 -5.57
C VAL A 134 8.37 7.01 -4.36
N SER A 135 7.99 8.26 -4.07
CA SER A 135 7.16 8.59 -2.90
C SER A 135 5.67 8.22 -3.03
N ASP A 136 5.12 8.32 -4.25
CA ASP A 136 3.73 7.96 -4.56
C ASP A 136 3.68 7.26 -5.94
N PRO A 137 4.03 5.96 -6.00
CA PRO A 137 4.10 5.22 -7.25
C PRO A 137 2.73 5.08 -7.93
N ASP A 138 1.65 4.92 -7.15
CA ASP A 138 0.30 4.77 -7.66
C ASP A 138 -0.22 6.09 -8.28
N GLY A 139 0.01 7.22 -7.61
CA GLY A 139 -0.31 8.55 -8.13
C GLY A 139 0.52 8.90 -9.37
N MET A 140 1.81 8.55 -9.38
CA MET A 140 2.67 8.71 -10.55
C MET A 140 2.18 7.88 -11.73
N LEU A 141 1.81 6.61 -11.51
CA LEU A 141 1.23 5.74 -12.53
C LEU A 141 -0.02 6.39 -13.14
N ALA A 142 -0.94 6.91 -12.32
CA ALA A 142 -2.16 7.55 -12.80
C ALA A 142 -1.86 8.78 -13.68
N GLN A 143 -0.91 9.63 -13.26
CA GLN A 143 -0.51 10.83 -14.03
C GLN A 143 0.18 10.48 -15.35
N VAL A 144 1.10 9.51 -15.33
CA VAL A 144 1.79 9.02 -16.53
C VAL A 144 0.80 8.39 -17.50
N ALA A 145 -0.15 7.60 -16.99
CA ALA A 145 -1.18 6.96 -17.78
C ALA A 145 -2.14 7.97 -18.43
N GLU A 146 -2.57 9.01 -17.69
CA GLU A 146 -3.36 10.10 -18.26
C GLU A 146 -2.60 10.84 -19.37
N SER A 147 -1.32 11.16 -19.13
CA SER A 147 -0.47 11.83 -20.13
C SER A 147 -0.28 10.97 -21.39
N ALA A 148 0.02 9.69 -21.22
CA ALA A 148 0.21 8.74 -22.32
C ALA A 148 -1.08 8.58 -23.15
N MET A 149 -2.23 8.43 -22.49
CA MET A 149 -3.51 8.35 -23.17
C MET A 149 -3.80 9.65 -23.95
N ARG A 150 -3.58 10.82 -23.35
CA ARG A 150 -3.78 12.12 -24.00
C ARG A 150 -2.88 12.31 -25.23
N GLU A 151 -1.64 11.83 -25.18
CA GLU A 151 -0.72 11.84 -26.31
C GLU A 151 -1.19 10.95 -27.47
N VAL A 152 -1.63 9.72 -27.16
CA VAL A 152 -2.07 8.74 -28.15
C VAL A 152 -3.39 9.13 -28.80
N VAL A 153 -4.34 9.63 -28.00
CA VAL A 153 -5.64 10.16 -28.45
C VAL A 153 -5.46 11.40 -29.31
N GLY A 154 -4.57 12.33 -28.94
CA GLY A 154 -4.32 13.55 -29.70
C GLY A 154 -3.73 13.34 -31.10
N ARG A 155 -3.23 12.14 -31.40
CA ARG A 155 -2.66 11.78 -32.71
C ARG A 155 -3.59 10.93 -33.59
N ARG A 156 -4.77 10.55 -33.09
CA ARG A 156 -5.73 9.68 -33.79
C ARG A 156 -7.10 10.34 -33.92
N PRO A 157 -7.90 9.99 -34.94
CA PRO A 157 -9.28 10.44 -35.04
C PRO A 157 -10.15 9.81 -33.93
N ALA A 158 -11.23 10.49 -33.55
CA ALA A 158 -12.08 10.05 -32.44
C ALA A 158 -12.73 8.66 -32.66
N GLN A 159 -13.03 8.31 -33.91
CA GLN A 159 -13.66 7.03 -34.25
C GLN A 159 -12.78 5.82 -33.91
N ASP A 160 -11.45 5.95 -34.03
CA ASP A 160 -10.50 4.86 -33.81
C ASP A 160 -10.47 4.45 -32.33
N ILE A 161 -10.72 5.42 -31.44
CA ILE A 161 -10.74 5.26 -29.97
C ILE A 161 -11.89 4.37 -29.52
N PHE A 162 -13.03 4.42 -30.23
CA PHE A 162 -14.23 3.68 -29.86
C PHE A 162 -14.56 2.52 -30.81
N ARG A 163 -13.88 2.33 -31.94
CA ARG A 163 -14.26 1.24 -32.85
C ARG A 163 -13.08 0.54 -33.48
N ASP A 164 -12.25 1.29 -34.18
CA ASP A 164 -11.41 0.68 -35.22
C ASP A 164 -10.02 0.24 -34.71
N ASP A 165 -9.47 0.89 -33.66
CA ASP A 165 -8.10 0.61 -33.19
C ASP A 165 -7.94 0.65 -31.65
N ARG A 166 -8.96 0.22 -30.89
CA ARG A 166 -8.91 0.23 -29.41
C ARG A 166 -7.70 -0.52 -28.85
N GLN A 167 -7.40 -1.67 -29.43
CA GLN A 167 -6.32 -2.53 -28.99
C GLN A 167 -4.94 -1.94 -29.35
N GLY A 168 -4.81 -1.31 -30.51
CA GLY A 168 -3.58 -0.60 -30.88
C GLY A 168 -3.31 0.61 -29.99
N ILE A 169 -4.36 1.36 -29.63
CA ILE A 169 -4.29 2.46 -28.66
C ILE A 169 -3.85 1.93 -27.29
N ALA A 170 -4.52 0.90 -26.76
CA ALA A 170 -4.15 0.30 -25.48
C ALA A 170 -2.69 -0.17 -25.44
N THR A 171 -2.22 -0.78 -26.53
CA THR A 171 -0.84 -1.26 -26.66
C THR A 171 0.15 -0.10 -26.69
N ALA A 172 -0.12 0.94 -27.48
CA ALA A 172 0.74 2.12 -27.56
C ALA A 172 0.82 2.87 -26.22
N VAL A 173 -0.33 3.01 -25.53
CA VAL A 173 -0.39 3.62 -24.21
C VAL A 173 0.41 2.79 -23.20
N ARG A 174 0.24 1.47 -23.18
CA ARG A 174 1.00 0.56 -22.31
C ARG A 174 2.51 0.70 -22.50
N GLU A 175 2.97 0.79 -23.75
CA GLU A 175 4.40 0.96 -24.06
C GLU A 175 4.96 2.30 -23.55
N ILE A 176 4.22 3.39 -23.73
CA ILE A 176 4.63 4.72 -23.24
C ILE A 176 4.66 4.72 -21.70
N ILE A 177 3.64 4.13 -21.05
CA ILE A 177 3.59 4.05 -19.59
C ILE A 177 4.78 3.24 -19.07
N GLN A 178 5.00 2.02 -19.57
CA GLN A 178 6.09 1.17 -19.11
C GLN A 178 7.45 1.86 -19.30
N GLY A 179 7.71 2.43 -20.48
CA GLY A 179 8.97 3.13 -20.75
C GLY A 179 9.20 4.33 -19.84
N THR A 180 8.14 5.05 -19.48
CA THR A 180 8.23 6.18 -18.54
C THR A 180 8.50 5.69 -17.11
N LEU A 181 7.79 4.66 -16.65
CA LEU A 181 7.95 4.07 -15.32
C LEU A 181 9.34 3.44 -15.13
N ASP A 182 9.86 2.78 -16.16
CA ASP A 182 11.22 2.22 -16.17
C ASP A 182 12.27 3.33 -16.01
N GLY A 183 12.06 4.48 -16.65
CA GLY A 183 12.93 5.66 -16.52
C GLY A 183 12.99 6.22 -15.10
N TYR A 184 11.86 6.19 -14.38
CA TYR A 184 11.78 6.59 -12.97
C TYR A 184 12.14 5.47 -11.99
N LYS A 185 12.40 4.25 -12.48
CA LYS A 185 12.67 3.05 -11.66
C LYS A 185 11.59 2.83 -10.61
N THR A 186 10.33 2.90 -11.01
CA THR A 186 9.20 2.76 -10.05
C THR A 186 9.01 1.34 -9.52
N GLY A 187 9.66 0.35 -10.13
CA GLY A 187 9.45 -1.07 -9.79
C GLY A 187 8.06 -1.59 -10.19
N LEU A 188 7.33 -0.85 -11.02
CA LEU A 188 6.01 -1.22 -11.52
C LEU A 188 6.10 -1.90 -12.88
N GLN A 189 5.30 -2.95 -13.04
CA GLN A 189 5.08 -3.60 -14.32
C GLN A 189 3.63 -3.43 -14.74
N VAL A 190 3.44 -2.91 -15.95
CA VAL A 190 2.11 -2.69 -16.55
C VAL A 190 1.74 -3.91 -17.38
N ASN A 191 0.69 -4.62 -16.97
CA ASN A 191 0.23 -5.83 -17.62
C ASN A 191 -0.68 -5.50 -18.80
N ALA A 192 -1.68 -4.64 -18.58
CA ALA A 192 -2.66 -4.28 -19.59
C ALA A 192 -3.24 -2.88 -19.38
N VAL A 193 -3.73 -2.30 -20.47
CA VAL A 193 -4.56 -1.08 -20.45
C VAL A 193 -5.90 -1.45 -21.08
N SER A 194 -7.00 -1.22 -20.38
CA SER A 194 -8.35 -1.49 -20.85
C SER A 194 -9.10 -0.18 -20.98
N ILE A 195 -9.61 0.12 -22.17
CA ILE A 195 -10.46 1.29 -22.41
C ILE A 195 -11.90 0.88 -22.12
N GLU A 196 -12.56 1.58 -21.21
CA GLU A 196 -13.95 1.36 -20.85
C GLU A 196 -14.88 2.12 -21.80
N ASP A 197 -16.00 1.49 -22.12
CA ASP A 197 -17.09 2.11 -22.89
C ASP A 197 -17.91 3.02 -21.99
N ALA A 198 -18.06 4.28 -22.42
CA ALA A 198 -19.02 5.23 -21.85
C ALA A 198 -20.36 5.16 -22.61
#